data_AF-A0A1F2WG83-F1
#
_entry.id   AF-A0A1F2WG83-F1
#
_cell.length_a   1.000
_cell.length_b   1.000
_cell.length_c   1.000
_cell.angle_alpha   90.00
_cell.angle_beta   90.00
_cell.angle_gamma   90.00
#
_symmetry.space_group_name_H-M   'P 1'
#
loop_
_entity.id
_entity.type
_entity.pdbx_description
1 polymer ?
#
loop_
_entity_poly.entity_id
_entity_poly.type
_entity_poly.pdbx_seq_one_letter_code
_entity_poly.pdbx_strand_id
1 'polypeptide(L)'
;MTSVDQVKIDGVVLPTTSYRLDDFRVLTRIDGGVWPLCNELNLADTEVGTWSVTATYGATVPTLGQLAVGELMCELVNLLTGNKACSLPTPVQTLVRQGVTMNFIDPNTVFEHGRVGLYLSDLFIQTYNPNALQAAAQVFDVDRVSSFRITGTA
;
A
#
# COMPACT_ATOMS: atom_id res chain seq x y z
N MET A 1 -10.05 5.72 -2.19
CA MET A 1 -9.95 6.97 -1.43
C MET A 1 -10.78 6.80 -0.18
N THR A 2 -10.19 7.00 0.98
CA THR A 2 -10.85 6.76 2.29
C THR A 2 -11.65 7.98 2.71
N SER A 3 -11.13 9.18 2.47
CA SER A 3 -11.82 10.46 2.67
C SER A 3 -11.34 11.50 1.67
N VAL A 4 -12.18 12.51 1.42
CA VAL A 4 -11.76 13.78 0.82
C VAL A 4 -11.62 14.79 1.93
N ASP A 5 -10.41 15.30 2.11
CA ASP A 5 -10.06 16.19 3.22
C ASP A 5 -10.33 17.64 2.83
N GLN A 6 -10.10 17.99 1.56
CA GLN A 6 -10.34 19.34 1.05
C GLN A 6 -10.53 19.36 -0.47
N VAL A 7 -11.37 20.27 -0.95
CA VAL A 7 -11.47 20.63 -2.37
C VAL A 7 -11.28 22.14 -2.50
N LYS A 8 -10.45 22.60 -3.44
CA LYS A 8 -10.28 24.02 -3.76
C LYS A 8 -10.60 24.30 -5.23
N ILE A 9 -11.22 25.45 -5.48
CA ILE A 9 -11.43 26.01 -6.83
C ILE A 9 -11.02 27.48 -6.79
N ASP A 10 -10.14 27.90 -7.69
CA ASP A 10 -9.58 29.26 -7.76
C ASP A 10 -8.97 29.72 -6.42
N GLY A 11 -8.31 28.78 -5.72
CA GLY A 11 -7.74 28.99 -4.39
C GLY A 11 -8.74 29.04 -3.24
N VAL A 12 -10.05 28.96 -3.50
CA VAL A 12 -11.10 28.99 -2.48
C VAL A 12 -11.49 27.57 -2.08
N VAL A 13 -11.49 27.29 -0.77
CA VAL A 13 -11.95 26.01 -0.23
C VAL A 13 -13.46 25.88 -0.42
N LEU A 14 -13.88 24.81 -1.08
CA LEU A 14 -15.28 24.48 -1.27
C LEU A 14 -15.85 23.90 0.04
N PRO A 15 -17.07 24.31 0.47
CA PRO A 15 -17.71 23.72 1.63
C PRO A 15 -17.87 22.20 1.49
N THR A 16 -17.69 21.44 2.58
CA THR A 16 -17.86 19.98 2.59
C THR A 16 -19.29 19.54 2.28
N THR A 17 -20.27 20.43 2.39
CA THR A 17 -21.67 20.19 1.99
C THR A 17 -21.91 20.35 0.47
N SER A 18 -20.93 20.85 -0.28
CA SER A 18 -21.05 21.06 -1.73
C SER A 18 -20.71 19.82 -2.56
N TYR A 19 -20.12 18.80 -1.94
CA TYR A 19 -19.69 17.59 -2.62
C TYR A 19 -19.87 16.36 -1.73
N ARG A 20 -19.90 15.18 -2.36
CA ARG A 20 -19.95 13.88 -1.69
C ARG A 20 -19.00 12.91 -2.39
N LEU A 21 -18.38 12.04 -1.61
CA LEU A 21 -17.61 10.92 -2.14
C LEU A 21 -18.51 9.69 -2.30
N ASP A 22 -18.67 9.22 -3.53
CA ASP A 22 -19.39 8.00 -3.90
C ASP A 22 -18.40 6.86 -4.25
N ASP A 23 -18.72 5.63 -3.83
CA ASP A 23 -17.94 4.40 -4.09
C ASP A 23 -16.43 4.52 -3.80
N PHE A 24 -16.06 5.34 -2.81
CA PHE A 24 -14.66 5.59 -2.43
C PHE A 24 -13.75 6.07 -3.58
N ARG A 25 -14.32 6.57 -4.70
CA ARG A 25 -13.52 7.06 -5.85
C ARG A 25 -14.16 8.18 -6.66
N VAL A 26 -15.47 8.36 -6.61
CA VAL A 26 -16.18 9.33 -7.44
C VAL A 26 -16.52 10.54 -6.59
N LEU A 27 -15.95 11.70 -6.93
CA LEU A 27 -16.27 12.96 -6.27
C LEU A 27 -17.44 13.64 -6.99
N THR A 28 -18.62 13.55 -6.39
CA THR A 28 -19.87 14.06 -6.96
C THR A 28 -20.16 15.44 -6.39
N ARG A 29 -20.42 16.41 -7.27
CA ARG A 29 -20.86 17.75 -6.89
C ARG A 29 -22.37 17.76 -6.63
N ILE A 30 -22.79 18.29 -5.49
CA ILE A 30 -24.20 18.22 -5.02
C ILE A 30 -24.82 19.59 -4.73
N ASP A 31 -24.06 20.68 -4.87
CA ASP A 31 -24.53 22.07 -4.75
C ASP A 31 -25.14 22.62 -6.06
N GLY A 32 -25.28 21.79 -7.10
CA GLY A 32 -25.74 22.20 -8.43
C GLY A 32 -24.68 22.87 -9.29
N GLY A 33 -23.46 23.06 -8.77
CA GLY A 33 -22.33 23.53 -9.56
C GLY A 33 -21.72 22.44 -10.44
N VAL A 34 -20.78 22.83 -11.30
CA VAL A 34 -20.02 21.92 -12.18
C VAL A 34 -18.55 21.91 -11.79
N TRP A 35 -17.88 20.77 -11.95
CA TRP A 35 -16.43 20.73 -11.79
C TRP A 35 -15.74 21.53 -12.90
N PRO A 36 -14.65 22.27 -12.61
CA PRO A 36 -13.87 22.94 -13.64
C PRO A 36 -13.37 21.96 -14.70
N LEU A 37 -13.54 22.31 -15.97
CA LEU A 37 -13.08 21.48 -17.10
C LEU A 37 -11.58 21.68 -17.41
N CYS A 38 -11.03 22.82 -16.99
CA CYS A 38 -9.63 23.20 -17.19
C CYS A 38 -8.93 23.34 -15.83
N ASN A 39 -7.61 23.17 -15.81
CA ASN A 39 -6.77 23.36 -14.63
C ASN A 39 -5.38 23.85 -15.06
N GLU A 40 -4.97 25.03 -14.62
CA GLU A 40 -3.65 25.60 -14.90
C GLU A 40 -2.58 24.96 -13.99
N LEU A 41 -2.03 23.82 -14.41
CA LEU A 41 -1.10 23.01 -13.60
C LEU A 41 0.28 23.64 -13.37
N ASN A 42 0.57 24.76 -14.02
CA ASN A 42 1.79 25.56 -13.82
C ASN A 42 1.67 26.57 -12.68
N LEU A 43 0.48 26.75 -12.10
CA LEU A 43 0.21 27.67 -11.01
C LEU A 43 0.00 26.91 -9.69
N ALA A 44 0.11 27.62 -8.57
CA ALA A 44 -0.19 27.04 -7.26
C ALA A 44 -1.70 26.83 -7.09
N ASP A 45 -2.10 25.84 -6.28
CA ASP A 45 -3.52 25.51 -6.01
C ASP A 45 -4.30 26.58 -5.23
N THR A 46 -3.63 27.69 -4.91
CA THR A 46 -4.18 28.90 -4.30
C THR A 46 -4.52 29.99 -5.32
N GLU A 47 -4.23 29.77 -6.61
CA GLU A 47 -4.40 30.77 -7.67
C GLU A 47 -5.66 30.54 -8.52
N VAL A 48 -6.14 31.62 -9.14
CA VAL A 48 -7.26 31.57 -10.09
C VAL A 48 -6.89 30.74 -11.31
N GLY A 49 -7.83 29.96 -11.83
CA GLY A 49 -7.61 29.01 -12.92
C GLY A 49 -7.14 27.63 -12.45
N THR A 50 -7.02 27.42 -11.12
CA THR A 50 -6.61 26.13 -10.55
C THR A 50 -7.73 25.45 -9.77
N TRP A 51 -7.69 24.13 -9.71
CA TRP A 51 -8.48 23.37 -8.75
C TRP A 51 -7.73 22.14 -8.26
N SER A 52 -7.93 21.79 -6.99
CA SER A 52 -7.22 20.68 -6.33
C SER A 52 -8.15 19.90 -5.39
N VAL A 53 -7.79 18.64 -5.17
CA VAL A 53 -8.45 17.77 -4.20
C VAL A 53 -7.37 17.17 -3.30
N THR A 54 -7.45 17.46 -2.01
CA THR A 54 -6.67 16.76 -0.97
C THR A 54 -7.50 15.61 -0.44
N ALA A 55 -6.92 14.42 -0.45
CA ALA A 55 -7.62 13.22 -0.05
C ALA A 55 -6.70 12.21 0.63
N THR A 56 -7.27 11.44 1.55
CA THR A 56 -6.60 10.34 2.20
C THR A 56 -6.92 9.05 1.45
N TYR A 57 -5.89 8.27 1.12
CA TYR A 57 -6.02 6.98 0.43
C TYR A 57 -5.36 5.86 1.23
N GLY A 58 -5.96 4.68 1.19
CA GLY A 58 -5.42 3.47 1.80
C GLY A 58 -6.15 3.08 3.08
N ALA A 59 -5.91 1.84 3.51
CA ALA A 59 -6.39 1.35 4.80
C ALA A 59 -5.37 1.66 5.88
N THR A 60 -5.85 1.85 7.12
CA THR A 60 -4.98 1.92 8.29
C THR A 60 -4.17 0.63 8.38
N VAL A 61 -2.85 0.77 8.57
CA VAL A 61 -1.97 -0.40 8.73
C VAL A 61 -2.35 -1.12 10.03
N PRO A 62 -2.72 -2.40 9.98
CA PRO A 62 -3.09 -3.16 11.19
C PRO A 62 -1.87 -3.32 12.10
N THR A 63 -2.10 -3.49 13.40
CA THR A 63 -1.03 -3.64 14.41
C THR A 63 -0.01 -4.71 14.04
N LEU A 64 -0.48 -5.85 13.52
CA LEU A 64 0.41 -6.93 13.06
C LEU A 64 1.31 -6.47 11.90
N GLY A 65 0.80 -5.67 10.97
CA GLY A 65 1.60 -5.10 9.89
C GLY A 65 2.65 -4.11 10.38
N GLN A 66 2.31 -3.30 11.39
CA GLN A 66 3.27 -2.38 12.01
C GLN A 66 4.41 -3.15 12.70
N LEU A 67 4.08 -4.23 13.43
CA LEU A 67 5.06 -5.09 14.08
C LEU A 67 5.92 -5.86 13.08
N ALA A 68 5.32 -6.39 12.01
CA ALA A 68 6.03 -7.06 10.92
C ALA A 68 7.05 -6.12 10.24
N VAL A 69 6.66 -4.89 9.93
CA VAL A 69 7.58 -3.89 9.38
C VAL A 69 8.67 -3.54 10.38
N GLY A 70 8.34 -3.40 11.67
CA GLY A 70 9.33 -3.15 12.72
C GLY A 70 10.40 -4.24 12.79
N GLU A 71 9.98 -5.51 12.81
CA GLU A 71 10.86 -6.69 12.79
C GLU A 71 11.77 -6.67 11.54
N LEU A 72 11.17 -6.53 10.36
CA LEU A 72 11.90 -6.50 9.10
C LEU A 72 12.93 -5.37 9.04
N MET A 73 12.57 -4.18 9.48
CA MET A 73 13.47 -3.01 9.45
C MET A 73 14.62 -3.13 10.44
N CYS A 74 14.40 -3.72 11.62
CA CYS A 74 15.48 -4.04 12.55
C CYS A 74 16.51 -4.97 11.92
N GLU A 75 16.06 -6.02 11.23
CA GLU A 75 16.97 -6.95 10.57
C GLU A 75 17.63 -6.36 9.33
N LEU A 76 16.94 -5.49 8.60
CA LEU A 76 17.53 -4.76 7.49
C LEU A 76 18.67 -3.83 7.96
N VAL A 77 18.50 -3.17 9.10
CA VAL A 77 19.58 -2.38 9.74
C VAL A 77 20.75 -3.26 10.16
N ASN A 78 20.48 -4.42 10.78
CA ASN A 78 21.53 -5.38 11.13
C ASN A 78 22.33 -5.83 9.90
N LEU A 79 21.64 -6.13 8.79
CA LEU A 79 22.26 -6.50 7.53
C LEU A 79 23.14 -5.38 6.98
N LEU A 80 22.62 -4.15 6.89
CA LEU A 80 23.34 -3.01 6.32
C LEU A 80 24.56 -2.59 7.15
N THR A 81 24.51 -2.82 8.46
CA THR A 81 25.62 -2.51 9.38
C THR A 81 26.60 -3.67 9.56
N GLY A 82 26.33 -4.83 8.95
CA GLY A 82 27.15 -6.04 9.13
C GLY A 82 27.08 -6.63 10.54
N ASN A 83 26.01 -6.35 11.28
CA ASN A 83 25.79 -6.90 12.61
C ASN A 83 25.55 -8.41 12.52
N LYS A 84 26.28 -9.19 13.32
CA LYS A 84 26.16 -10.66 13.39
C LYS A 84 24.84 -11.13 14.01
N ALA A 85 24.10 -10.23 14.66
CA ALA A 85 22.76 -10.50 15.18
C ALA A 85 21.66 -10.48 14.09
N CYS A 86 22.03 -10.33 12.81
CA CYS A 86 21.09 -10.35 11.69
C CYS A 86 20.44 -11.73 11.53
N SER A 87 19.12 -11.78 11.62
CA SER A 87 18.32 -13.00 11.46
C SER A 87 17.85 -13.22 10.01
N LEU A 88 18.09 -12.27 9.09
CA LEU A 88 17.68 -12.44 7.70
C LEU A 88 18.39 -13.63 7.05
N PRO A 89 17.68 -14.47 6.28
CA PRO A 89 18.29 -15.60 5.59
C PRO A 89 19.36 -15.15 4.60
N THR A 90 20.63 -15.41 4.91
CA THR A 90 21.74 -15.23 3.97
C THR A 90 22.03 -16.54 3.25
N PRO A 91 22.31 -16.54 1.93
CA PRO A 91 22.68 -17.77 1.22
C PRO A 91 24.04 -18.25 1.71
N VAL A 92 24.06 -19.13 2.71
CA VAL A 92 25.26 -19.78 3.23
C VAL A 92 25.19 -21.25 2.83
N GLN A 93 25.97 -21.64 1.82
CA GLN A 93 26.20 -23.04 1.50
C GLN A 93 27.10 -23.64 2.60
N THR A 94 26.47 -24.31 3.56
CA THR A 94 27.04 -25.28 4.52
C THR A 94 28.40 -24.95 5.14
N LEU A 95 28.41 -24.50 6.40
CA LEU A 95 29.63 -24.40 7.20
C LEU A 95 29.84 -25.69 8.00
N VAL A 96 30.89 -26.46 7.70
CA VAL A 96 31.35 -27.58 8.53
C VAL A 96 32.46 -27.09 9.45
N ARG A 97 32.20 -27.03 10.76
CA ARG A 97 33.22 -26.67 11.77
C ARG A 97 33.27 -27.71 12.86
N GLN A 98 34.45 -28.30 13.09
CA GLN A 98 34.70 -29.25 14.19
C GLN A 98 33.71 -30.43 14.24
N GLY A 99 33.24 -30.92 13.10
CA GLY A 99 32.34 -32.07 13.03
C GLY A 99 30.87 -31.79 13.41
N VAL A 100 30.50 -30.53 13.65
CA VAL A 100 29.09 -30.12 13.80
C VAL A 100 28.58 -29.62 12.45
N THR A 101 27.60 -30.32 11.89
CA THR A 101 26.90 -29.91 10.67
C THR A 101 25.75 -28.99 11.07
N MET A 102 25.88 -27.70 10.78
CA MET A 102 24.74 -26.77 10.85
C MET A 102 24.00 -26.81 9.51
N ASN A 103 22.77 -27.33 9.53
CA ASN A 103 21.88 -27.26 8.37
C ASN A 103 21.20 -25.90 8.35
N PHE A 104 21.65 -25.03 7.45
CA PHE A 104 20.96 -23.77 7.17
C PHE A 104 19.80 -24.04 6.21
N ILE A 105 18.65 -23.44 6.47
CA ILE A 105 17.54 -23.43 5.52
C ILE A 105 18.02 -22.63 4.30
N ASP A 106 17.91 -23.20 3.10
CA ASP A 106 18.20 -22.50 1.86
C ASP A 106 17.24 -21.30 1.74
N PRO A 107 17.73 -20.05 1.74
CA PRO A 107 16.88 -18.86 1.61
C PRO A 107 15.95 -18.92 0.40
N ASN A 108 16.38 -19.56 -0.70
CA ASN A 108 15.57 -19.68 -1.90
C ASN A 108 14.27 -20.45 -1.62
N THR A 109 14.32 -21.48 -0.78
CA THR A 109 13.11 -22.25 -0.40
C THR A 109 12.13 -21.43 0.45
N VAL A 110 12.62 -20.46 1.23
CA VAL A 110 11.77 -19.55 2.01
C VAL A 110 11.06 -18.56 1.09
N PHE A 111 11.80 -17.95 0.17
CA PHE A 111 11.27 -16.99 -0.80
C PHE A 111 10.35 -17.64 -1.83
N GLU A 112 10.61 -18.89 -2.25
CA GLU A 112 9.73 -19.67 -3.13
C GLU A 112 8.32 -19.82 -2.57
N HIS A 113 8.18 -19.92 -1.25
CA HIS A 113 6.87 -19.97 -0.58
C HIS A 113 6.27 -18.59 -0.31
N GLY A 114 6.84 -17.52 -0.87
CA GLY A 114 6.40 -16.14 -0.66
C GLY A 114 6.62 -15.64 0.77
N ARG A 115 7.59 -16.22 1.49
CA ARG A 115 7.92 -15.86 2.88
C ARG A 115 9.24 -15.11 2.96
N VAL A 116 9.40 -14.40 4.07
CA VAL A 116 10.59 -13.60 4.39
C VAL A 116 11.51 -14.38 5.34
N GLY A 117 10.97 -15.30 6.13
CA GLY A 117 11.73 -16.08 7.12
C GLY A 117 11.81 -15.40 8.49
N LEU A 118 11.01 -14.36 8.71
CA LEU A 118 10.87 -13.67 9.99
C LEU A 118 9.46 -13.91 10.53
N TYR A 119 9.32 -14.13 11.83
CA TYR A 119 8.08 -14.65 12.41
C TYR A 119 6.89 -13.70 12.23
N LEU A 120 7.03 -12.43 12.61
CA LEU A 120 5.93 -11.46 12.52
C LEU A 120 5.61 -11.13 11.05
N SER A 121 6.65 -11.04 10.22
CA SER A 121 6.52 -10.81 8.78
C SER A 121 5.76 -11.94 8.08
N ASP A 122 6.13 -13.19 8.35
CA ASP A 122 5.49 -14.36 7.76
C ASP A 122 4.07 -14.57 8.30
N LEU A 123 3.83 -14.27 9.57
CA LEU A 123 2.49 -14.29 10.17
C LEU A 123 1.58 -13.22 9.54
N PHE A 124 2.11 -12.02 9.29
CA PHE A 124 1.37 -10.96 8.59
C PHE A 124 0.98 -11.39 7.18
N ILE A 125 1.91 -11.94 6.39
CA ILE A 125 1.65 -12.43 5.03
C ILE A 125 0.59 -13.52 5.04
N GLN A 126 0.70 -14.50 5.95
CA GLN A 126 -0.28 -15.59 6.05
C GLN A 126 -1.68 -15.10 6.47
N THR A 127 -1.75 -14.07 7.33
CA THR A 127 -3.03 -13.54 7.83
C THR A 127 -3.74 -12.68 6.77
N TYR A 128 -2.99 -11.81 6.06
CA TYR A 128 -3.57 -10.82 5.15
C TYR A 128 -3.49 -11.20 3.67
N ASN A 129 -2.65 -12.16 3.29
CA ASN A 129 -2.55 -12.68 1.93
C ASN A 129 -2.33 -14.22 1.90
N PRO A 130 -3.25 -15.03 2.48
CA PRO A 130 -3.08 -16.48 2.60
C PRO A 130 -2.93 -17.22 1.27
N ASN A 131 -3.47 -16.64 0.19
CA ASN A 131 -3.48 -17.24 -1.14
C ASN A 131 -2.40 -16.67 -2.08
N ALA A 132 -1.45 -15.89 -1.54
CA ALA A 132 -0.36 -15.27 -2.30
C ALA A 132 -0.84 -14.51 -3.55
N LEU A 133 -1.98 -13.82 -3.43
CA LEU A 133 -2.55 -13.02 -4.50
C LEU A 133 -1.56 -11.93 -4.89
N GLN A 134 -1.20 -11.89 -6.18
CA GLN A 134 -0.27 -10.90 -6.75
C GLN A 134 -0.98 -9.59 -7.11
N ALA A 135 -2.30 -9.63 -7.23
CA ALA A 135 -3.13 -8.47 -7.53
C ALA A 135 -4.52 -8.65 -6.91
N ALA A 136 -5.20 -7.54 -6.66
CA ALA A 136 -6.61 -7.55 -6.27
C ALA A 136 -7.47 -8.10 -7.42
N ALA A 137 -8.53 -8.84 -7.09
CA ALA A 137 -9.51 -9.27 -8.08
C ALA A 137 -10.11 -8.07 -8.81
N GLN A 138 -10.18 -8.16 -10.14
CA GLN A 138 -10.77 -7.14 -11.00
C GLN A 138 -11.75 -7.80 -11.97
N VAL A 139 -12.91 -7.17 -12.17
CA VAL A 139 -13.82 -7.53 -13.26
C VAL A 139 -13.36 -6.77 -14.49
N PHE A 140 -12.96 -7.51 -15.51
CA PHE A 140 -12.64 -6.96 -16.81
C PHE A 140 -13.88 -7.05 -17.69
N ASP A 141 -14.39 -5.91 -18.12
CA ASP A 141 -15.44 -5.81 -19.12
C ASP A 141 -14.75 -5.49 -20.46
N VAL A 142 -14.93 -6.35 -21.46
CA VAL A 142 -14.27 -6.21 -22.77
C VAL A 142 -14.89 -5.04 -23.57
N ASP A 143 -16.14 -4.69 -23.29
CA ASP A 143 -16.90 -3.66 -23.99
C ASP A 143 -16.80 -2.28 -23.30
N ARG A 144 -16.24 -2.22 -22.08
CA ARG A 144 -15.93 -0.98 -21.37
C ARG A 144 -14.41 -0.86 -21.14
N VAL A 145 -13.81 0.17 -21.73
CA VAL A 145 -12.37 0.50 -21.59
C VAL A 145 -11.93 0.76 -20.13
N SER A 146 -12.86 0.90 -19.18
CA SER A 146 -12.55 1.07 -17.76
C SER A 146 -12.93 -0.16 -16.95
N SER A 147 -11.95 -0.79 -16.28
CA SER A 147 -12.22 -1.78 -15.24
C SER A 147 -12.99 -1.12 -14.08
N PHE A 148 -14.05 -1.78 -13.62
CA PHE A 148 -14.82 -1.35 -12.45
C PHE A 148 -14.64 -2.35 -11.32
N ARG A 149 -14.37 -1.86 -10.11
CA ARG A 149 -14.34 -2.69 -8.90
C ARG A 149 -15.71 -2.60 -8.25
N ILE A 150 -16.48 -3.68 -8.30
CA ILE A 150 -17.65 -3.85 -7.43
C ILE A 150 -17.12 -4.34 -6.09
N THR A 151 -17.18 -3.50 -5.06
CA THR A 151 -17.01 -3.99 -3.69
C THR A 151 -18.39 -4.44 -3.22
N GLY A 152 -18.61 -5.76 -3.17
CA GLY A 152 -19.82 -6.32 -2.58
C GLY A 152 -19.88 -5.96 -1.10
N THR A 153 -20.96 -5.32 -0.69
CA THR A 153 -21.32 -5.14 0.72
C THR A 153 -21.69 -6.49 1.31
N ALA A 154 -21.04 -6.86 2.42
CA ALA A 154 -21.54 -7.85 3.37
C ALA A 154 -22.55 -7.20 4.32
#